data_AF-A0A4Y2EVV4-F1
#
_entry.id   AF-A0A4Y2EVV4-F1
#
_cell.length_a   1.000
_cell.length_b   1.000
_cell.length_c   1.000
_cell.angle_alpha   90.00
_cell.angle_beta   90.00
_cell.angle_gamma   90.00
#
_symmetry.space_group_name_H-M   'P 1'
#
loop_
_entity.id
_entity.type
_entity.pdbx_description
1 polymer ?
#
loop_
_entity_poly.entity_id
_entity_poly.type
_entity_poly.pdbx_seq_one_letter_code
_entity_poly.pdbx_strand_id
1 'polypeptide(L)'
;MKSLKKISEAEKAAWLAFKSVCTRFFGNKKAENYEDLVGDMVKCFRVIGCNMSLKLHVLYSNLNFFPQNLGAISDEHWERFHQDLCLKNVSVDDGIEVC
;
A
#
# COMPACT_ATOMS: atom_id res chain seq x y z
N MET A 1 12.52 18.31 -28.09
CA MET A 1 11.89 18.90 -26.88
C MET A 1 10.98 17.83 -26.29
N LYS A 2 11.29 17.28 -25.09
CA LYS A 2 10.39 16.30 -24.44
C LYS A 2 9.16 17.06 -23.97
N SER A 3 7.97 16.66 -24.42
CA SER A 3 6.72 17.26 -23.93
C SER A 3 6.57 16.96 -22.44
N LEU A 4 6.36 17.99 -21.63
CA LEU A 4 5.98 17.80 -20.23
C LEU A 4 4.55 17.25 -20.22
N LYS A 5 4.41 15.95 -19.93
CA LYS A 5 3.11 15.35 -19.70
C LYS A 5 2.45 16.08 -18.52
N LYS A 6 1.31 16.71 -18.79
CA LYS A 6 0.48 17.33 -17.75
C LYS A 6 -0.10 16.19 -16.90
N ILE A 7 0.22 16.19 -15.61
CA ILE A 7 -0.34 15.23 -14.65
C ILE A 7 -1.86 15.44 -14.57
N SER A 8 -2.61 14.36 -14.72
CA SER A 8 -4.08 14.36 -14.62
C SER A 8 -4.53 14.61 -13.18
N GLU A 9 -5.77 15.07 -13.01
CA GLU A 9 -6.35 15.22 -11.68
C GLU A 9 -6.47 13.87 -10.95
N ALA A 10 -6.69 12.78 -11.69
CA ALA A 10 -6.71 11.43 -11.14
C ALA A 10 -5.33 11.00 -10.60
N GLU A 11 -4.25 11.30 -11.32
CA GLU A 11 -2.89 11.03 -10.85
C GLU A 11 -2.53 11.89 -9.62
N LYS A 12 -2.99 13.14 -9.56
CA LYS A 12 -2.83 13.99 -8.36
C LYS A 12 -3.60 13.42 -7.17
N ALA A 13 -4.84 12.98 -7.37
CA ALA A 13 -5.65 12.36 -6.33
C ALA A 13 -5.00 11.08 -5.80
N ALA A 14 -4.50 10.23 -6.70
CA ALA A 14 -3.73 9.04 -6.35
C ALA A 14 -2.48 9.38 -5.51
N TRP A 15 -1.74 10.41 -5.90
CA TRP A 15 -0.58 10.88 -5.12
C TRP A 15 -0.96 11.41 -3.73
N LEU A 16 -2.07 12.13 -3.61
CA LEU A 16 -2.57 12.63 -2.33
C LEU A 16 -3.01 11.48 -1.41
N ALA A 17 -3.70 10.48 -1.95
CA ALA A 17 -4.10 9.29 -1.21
C ALA A 17 -2.87 8.52 -0.70
N PHE A 18 -1.85 8.33 -1.56
CA PHE A 18 -0.58 7.71 -1.16
C PHE A 18 0.11 8.46 -0.02
N LYS A 19 0.24 9.79 -0.12
CA LYS A 19 0.80 10.61 0.97
C LYS A 19 0.00 10.48 2.27
N SER A 20 -1.33 10.37 2.18
CA SER A 20 -2.20 10.17 3.34
C SER A 20 -1.89 8.84 4.03
N VAL A 21 -1.72 7.75 3.27
CA VAL A 21 -1.29 6.45 3.82
C VAL A 21 0.10 6.56 4.47
N CYS A 22 1.09 7.18 3.81
CA CYS A 22 2.42 7.37 4.38
C CYS A 22 2.43 8.10 5.72
N THR A 23 1.60 9.12 5.86
CA THR A 23 1.57 9.96 7.06
C THR A 23 0.70 9.39 8.17
N ARG A 24 -0.44 8.80 7.83
CA ARG A 24 -1.47 8.39 8.78
C ARG A 24 -1.48 6.90 9.08
N PHE A 25 -0.97 6.06 8.19
CA PHE A 25 -0.79 4.64 8.45
C PHE A 25 0.64 4.38 8.93
N PHE A 26 1.64 4.74 8.11
CA PHE A 26 3.05 4.48 8.39
C PHE A 26 3.73 5.49 9.35
N GLY A 27 2.98 6.48 9.85
CA GLY A 27 3.48 7.41 10.85
C GLY A 27 3.69 6.77 12.23
N ASN A 28 4.13 7.59 13.20
CA ASN A 28 4.32 7.17 14.60
C ASN A 28 3.03 6.68 15.27
N LYS A 29 1.87 7.10 14.77
CA LYS A 29 0.57 6.62 15.24
C LYS A 29 -0.28 6.26 14.04
N LYS A 30 -0.67 4.99 13.96
CA LYS A 30 -1.64 4.48 13.01
C LYS A 30 -3.01 5.11 13.30
N ALA A 31 -3.59 5.78 12.30
CA ALA A 31 -4.92 6.36 12.37
C ALA A 31 -5.98 5.25 12.48
N GLU A 32 -7.05 5.46 13.24
CA GLU A 32 -8.12 4.46 13.41
C GLU A 32 -8.82 4.11 12.10
N ASN A 33 -8.95 5.06 11.19
CA ASN A 33 -9.57 4.88 9.88
C ASN A 33 -8.60 4.38 8.79
N TYR A 34 -7.57 3.60 9.16
CA TYR A 34 -6.52 3.19 8.22
C TYR A 34 -7.02 2.31 7.07
N GLU A 35 -8.03 1.47 7.30
CA GLU A 35 -8.62 0.62 6.26
C GLU A 35 -9.21 1.46 5.13
N ASP A 36 -9.93 2.53 5.48
CA ASP A 36 -10.48 3.48 4.51
C ASP A 36 -9.37 4.19 3.73
N LEU A 37 -8.30 4.63 4.41
CA LEU A 37 -7.18 5.33 3.78
C LEU A 37 -6.48 4.47 2.72
N VAL A 38 -6.21 3.20 3.04
CA VAL A 38 -5.57 2.28 2.09
C VAL A 38 -6.56 1.86 1.00
N GLY A 39 -7.82 1.63 1.35
CA GLY A 39 -8.89 1.35 0.38
C GLY A 39 -9.06 2.46 -0.65
N ASP A 40 -9.04 3.73 -0.23
CA ASP A 40 -9.15 4.88 -1.12
C ASP A 40 -7.91 5.03 -2.02
N MET A 41 -6.72 4.80 -1.50
CA MET A 41 -5.49 4.76 -2.31
C MET A 41 -5.57 3.69 -3.40
N VAL A 42 -6.03 2.48 -3.07
CA VAL A 42 -6.21 1.39 -4.03
C VAL A 42 -7.23 1.75 -5.11
N LYS A 43 -8.35 2.39 -4.73
CA LYS A 43 -9.35 2.88 -5.69
C LYS A 43 -8.72 3.91 -6.64
N CYS A 44 -7.96 4.87 -6.13
CA CYS A 44 -7.31 5.88 -6.97
C CYS A 44 -6.31 5.26 -7.95
N PHE A 45 -5.52 4.26 -7.53
CA PHE A 45 -4.59 3.54 -8.41
C PHE A 45 -5.31 2.75 -9.50
N ARG A 46 -6.45 2.12 -9.18
CA ARG A 46 -7.30 1.47 -10.19
C ARG A 46 -7.82 2.46 -11.23
N VAL A 47 -8.26 3.65 -10.80
CA VAL A 47 -8.79 4.70 -11.70
C VAL A 47 -7.74 5.17 -12.71
N ILE A 48 -6.47 5.27 -12.31
CA ILE A 48 -5.38 5.64 -13.23
C ILE A 48 -4.81 4.46 -14.02
N GLY A 49 -5.38 3.26 -13.88
CA GLY A 49 -4.93 2.05 -14.58
C GLY A 49 -3.59 1.51 -14.07
N CYS A 50 -3.19 1.81 -12.83
CA CYS A 50 -2.00 1.22 -12.23
C CYS A 50 -2.29 -0.21 -11.78
N ASN A 51 -1.46 -1.15 -12.24
CA ASN A 51 -1.46 -2.51 -11.70
C ASN A 51 -0.99 -2.50 -10.25
N MET A 52 -1.67 -3.28 -9.41
CA MET A 52 -1.28 -3.44 -8.02
C MET A 52 -0.02 -4.31 -7.96
N SER A 53 1.08 -3.75 -7.45
CA SER A 53 2.28 -4.55 -7.21
C SER A 53 2.01 -5.57 -6.09
N LEU A 54 2.73 -6.71 -6.11
CA LEU A 54 2.62 -7.73 -5.06
C LEU A 54 2.81 -7.13 -3.65
N LYS A 55 3.72 -6.16 -3.50
CA LYS A 55 3.95 -5.44 -2.25
C LYS A 55 2.71 -4.68 -1.76
N LEU A 56 1.99 -4.04 -2.68
CA LEU A 56 0.76 -3.31 -2.36
C LEU A 56 -0.39 -4.27 -2.02
N HIS A 57 -0.49 -5.40 -2.72
CA HIS A 57 -1.48 -6.43 -2.43
C HIS A 57 -1.26 -7.05 -1.04
N VAL A 58 0.00 -7.36 -0.72
CA VAL A 58 0.41 -7.88 0.59
C VAL A 58 0.13 -6.85 1.70
N LEU A 59 0.41 -5.57 1.46
CA LEU A 59 0.06 -4.48 2.38
C LEU A 59 -1.44 -4.43 2.66
N TYR A 60 -2.27 -4.40 1.60
CA TYR A 60 -3.73 -4.33 1.72
C TYR A 60 -4.33 -5.54 2.43
N SER A 61 -3.81 -6.75 2.17
CA SER A 61 -4.32 -7.99 2.77
C SER A 61 -3.92 -8.16 4.24
N ASN A 62 -2.88 -7.47 4.70
CA ASN A 62 -2.32 -7.63 6.04
C ASN A 62 -2.34 -6.33 6.86
N LEU A 63 -3.26 -5.40 6.60
CA LEU A 63 -3.33 -4.11 7.31
C LEU A 63 -3.43 -4.25 8.83
N ASN A 64 -4.08 -5.32 9.30
CA ASN A 64 -4.28 -5.63 10.72
C ASN A 64 -3.04 -6.23 11.40
N PHE A 65 -2.07 -6.72 10.63
CA PHE A 65 -0.81 -7.23 11.16
C PHE A 65 0.10 -6.10 11.68
N PHE A 66 -0.10 -4.88 11.21
CA PHE A 66 0.76 -3.74 11.56
C PHE A 66 0.43 -3.18 12.97
N PRO A 67 1.44 -3.06 13.86
CA PRO A 67 1.25 -2.47 15.18
C PRO A 67 0.86 -1.00 15.10
N GLN A 68 0.34 -0.45 16.20
CA GLN A 68 -0.20 0.92 16.22
C GLN A 68 0.88 2.01 16.11
N ASN A 69 2.15 1.70 16.39
CA ASN A 69 3.28 2.62 16.25
C ASN A 69 4.31 2.06 15.28
N LEU A 70 4.19 2.41 14.00
CA LEU A 70 5.09 1.93 12.95
C LEU A 70 6.36 2.77 12.83
N GLY A 71 6.26 4.08 13.10
CA GLY A 71 7.43 4.97 12.99
C GLY A 71 8.55 4.67 13.98
N ALA A 72 8.26 4.10 15.15
CA ALA A 72 9.28 3.71 16.13
C ALA A 72 9.85 2.29 15.92
N ILE A 73 9.19 1.46 15.10
CA ILE A 73 9.44 0.02 14.98
C ILE A 73 9.82 -0.37 13.53
N SER A 74 9.78 0.60 12.61
CA SER A 74 9.96 0.51 11.16
C SER A 74 10.92 -0.60 10.74
N ASP A 75 12.21 -0.47 11.04
CA ASP A 75 13.22 -1.22 10.29
C ASP A 75 13.23 -2.71 10.67
N GLU A 76 13.21 -3.05 11.96
CA GLU A 76 13.17 -4.44 12.40
C GLU A 76 11.86 -5.16 12.05
N HIS A 77 10.71 -4.48 12.09
CA HIS A 77 9.44 -5.12 11.73
C HIS A 77 9.25 -5.28 10.23
N TRP A 78 9.69 -4.32 9.42
CA TRP A 78 9.67 -4.46 7.97
C TRP A 78 10.57 -5.61 7.52
N GLU A 79 11.76 -5.74 8.12
CA GLU A 79 12.66 -6.87 7.86
C GLU A 79 12.05 -8.21 8.30
N ARG A 80 11.40 -8.26 9.47
CA ARG A 80 10.70 -9.47 9.93
C ARG A 80 9.50 -9.82 9.06
N PHE A 81 8.76 -8.82 8.58
CA PHE A 81 7.68 -9.01 7.62
C PHE A 81 8.20 -9.55 6.28
N HIS A 82 9.36 -9.07 5.82
CA HIS A 82 10.03 -9.61 4.65
C HIS A 82 10.43 -11.08 4.86
N GLN A 83 10.96 -11.43 6.04
CA GLN A 83 11.28 -12.83 6.38
C GLN A 83 10.03 -13.71 6.46
N ASP A 84 8.97 -13.26 7.14
CA ASP A 84 7.71 -14.01 7.28
C ASP A 84 6.99 -14.21 5.94
N LEU A 85 7.05 -13.21 5.05
CA LEU A 85 6.56 -13.33 3.67
C LEU A 85 7.40 -14.32 2.85
N CYS A 86 8.72 -14.35 3.05
CA CYS A 86 9.62 -15.31 2.41
C CYS A 86 9.47 -16.75 2.97
N LEU A 87 9.00 -16.90 4.21
CA LEU A 87 8.78 -18.20 4.86
C LEU A 87 7.39 -18.80 4.58
N LYS A 88 6.40 -17.94 4.30
CA LYS A 88 5.09 -18.40 3.83
C LYS A 88 5.21 -18.76 2.35
N ASN A 89 5.30 -20.06 2.04
CA ASN A 89 4.95 -20.56 0.72
C ASN A 89 3.51 -20.12 0.43
N VAL A 90 3.34 -19.05 -0.35
CA VAL A 90 2.03 -18.62 -0.83
C VAL A 90 1.57 -19.67 -1.83
N SER A 91 0.80 -20.65 -1.36
CA SER A 91 -0.03 -21.47 -2.24
C SER A 91 -1.03 -20.53 -2.90
N VAL A 92 -0.88 -20.37 -4.21
CA VAL A 92 -1.79 -19.59 -5.06
C VAL A 92 -3.02 -20.44 -5.35
N ASP A 93 -3.81 -20.72 -4.32
CA ASP A 93 -5.12 -21.37 -4.46
C ASP A 93 -6.16 -20.38 -3.94
N ASP A 94 -6.57 -19.50 -4.84
CA ASP A 94 -7.95 -19.09 -5.08
C ASP A 94 -7.97 -17.90 -6.05
N GLY A 95 -7.97 -18.20 -7.34
CA GLY A 95 -8.69 -17.41 -8.36
C GLY A 95 -8.29 -15.94 -8.58
N ILE A 96 -7.08 -15.51 -8.22
CA ILE A 96 -6.61 -14.18 -8.63
C ILE A 96 -6.13 -14.25 -10.08
N GLU A 97 -6.92 -13.70 -10.99
CA GLU A 97 -6.51 -13.44 -12.37
C GLU A 97 -5.37 -12.42 -12.34
N VAL A 98 -4.14 -12.93 -12.45
CA VAL A 98 -2.93 -12.14 -12.62
C VAL A 98 -2.91 -11.72 -14.09
N CYS A 99 -3.25 -10.47 -14.36
CA CYS A 99 -2.93 -9.82 -15.64
C CYS A 99 -1.49 -9.29 -15.63
#